data_AF-X0XC96-F1
#
_entry.id   AF-X0XC96-F1
#
_cell.length_a   1.000
_cell.length_b   1.000
_cell.length_c   1.000
_cell.angle_alpha   90.00
_cell.angle_beta   90.00
_cell.angle_gamma   90.00
#
_symmetry.space_group_name_H-M   'P 1'
#
loop_
_entity.id
_entity.type
_entity.pdbx_description
1 polymer ?
#
loop_
_entity_poly.entity_id
_entity_poly.type
_entity_poly.pdbx_seq_one_letter_code
_entity_poly.pdbx_strand_id
1 'polypeptide(L)'
;MRGNPVRKQVLVIATAALVIAAGAVAWYLLTQRHVGSILAQGERTNLLLIGHDGAGGANALALLSLSSDDLVFLSVPIDVRVKGPEGGLAPASAVFSEFGASSTARTIADLLGVDVPFFLSVDQGLLSDWIDLFGGVTVTLEDAAIYTDASVDPPLRV
;
A
#
# COMPACT_ATOMS: atom_id res chain seq x y z
N MET A 1 -53.27 21.35 22.14
CA MET A 1 -51.86 21.74 21.94
C MET A 1 -51.33 21.05 20.69
N ARG A 2 -51.35 21.72 19.52
CA ARG A 2 -50.85 21.16 18.24
C ARG A 2 -49.33 21.28 18.21
N GLY A 3 -48.63 20.16 18.40
CA GLY A 3 -47.16 20.11 18.28
C GLY A 3 -46.73 20.38 16.84
N ASN A 4 -45.80 21.32 16.67
CA ASN A 4 -45.30 21.78 15.38
C ASN A 4 -44.66 20.61 14.58
N PRO A 5 -45.15 20.25 13.37
CA PRO A 5 -44.72 19.06 12.63
C PRO A 5 -43.22 19.08 12.27
N VAL A 6 -42.64 20.27 12.14
CA VAL A 6 -41.22 20.49 11.84
C VAL A 6 -40.31 19.86 12.90
N ARG A 7 -40.67 19.97 14.19
CA ARG A 7 -39.85 19.42 15.30
C ARG A 7 -39.84 17.89 15.31
N LYS A 8 -40.91 17.25 14.82
CA LYS A 8 -41.03 15.80 14.73
C LYS A 8 -40.23 15.25 13.55
N GLN A 9 -40.23 15.95 12.42
CA GLN A 9 -39.44 15.59 11.24
C GLN A 9 -37.93 15.74 11.48
N VAL A 10 -37.49 16.83 12.13
CA VAL A 10 -36.08 17.02 12.49
C VAL A 10 -35.59 15.92 13.42
N LEU A 11 -36.42 15.51 14.39
CA LEU A 11 -36.07 14.42 15.30
C LEU A 11 -35.88 13.10 14.54
N VAL A 12 -36.80 12.76 13.63
CA VAL A 12 -36.71 11.52 12.82
C VAL A 12 -35.46 11.50 11.94
N ILE A 13 -35.12 12.62 11.31
CA ILE A 13 -33.93 12.73 10.46
C ILE A 13 -32.65 12.57 11.30
N ALA A 14 -32.60 13.21 12.48
CA ALA A 14 -31.46 13.09 13.38
C ALA A 14 -31.26 11.65 13.87
N THR A 15 -32.33 10.94 14.23
CA THR A 15 -32.23 9.53 14.63
C THR A 15 -31.78 8.65 13.48
N ALA A 16 -32.29 8.88 12.26
CA ALA A 16 -31.89 8.13 11.07
C ALA A 16 -30.39 8.33 10.75
N ALA A 17 -29.90 9.57 10.82
CA ALA A 17 -28.49 9.88 10.62
C ALA A 17 -27.59 9.20 11.67
N LEU A 18 -28.03 9.16 12.94
CA LEU A 18 -27.30 8.49 14.00
C LEU A 18 -27.20 6.97 13.78
N VAL A 19 -28.28 6.34 13.31
CA VAL A 19 -28.29 4.90 13.00
C VAL A 19 -27.38 4.58 11.81
N ILE A 20 -27.37 5.43 10.78
CA ILE A 20 -26.47 5.25 9.63
C ILE A 20 -25.02 5.42 10.06
N ALA A 21 -24.70 6.43 10.87
CA ALA A 21 -23.36 6.63 11.40
C ALA A 21 -22.92 5.46 12.28
N ALA A 22 -23.79 4.98 13.18
CA ALA A 22 -23.52 3.81 14.01
C ALA A 22 -23.33 2.54 13.16
N GLY A 23 -24.12 2.36 12.11
CA GLY A 23 -23.98 1.27 11.15
C GLY A 23 -22.67 1.33 10.38
N ALA A 24 -22.27 2.52 9.90
CA ALA A 24 -20.99 2.73 9.22
C ALA A 24 -19.79 2.48 10.16
N VAL A 25 -19.88 2.93 11.42
CA VAL A 25 -18.86 2.66 12.44
C VAL A 25 -18.80 1.18 12.78
N ALA A 26 -19.95 0.52 12.95
CA ALA A 26 -20.00 -0.93 13.21
C ALA A 26 -19.43 -1.72 12.02
N TRP A 27 -19.78 -1.35 10.80
CA TRP A 27 -19.22 -1.93 9.57
C TRP A 27 -17.70 -1.74 9.52
N TYR A 28 -17.22 -0.53 9.79
CA TYR A 28 -15.79 -0.21 9.82
C TYR A 28 -15.05 -1.04 10.88
N LEU A 29 -15.58 -1.12 12.10
CA LEU A 29 -14.99 -1.89 13.20
C LEU A 29 -15.03 -3.41 12.95
N LEU A 30 -16.09 -3.93 12.33
CA LEU A 30 -16.22 -5.36 12.02
C LEU A 30 -15.34 -5.79 10.83
N THR A 31 -15.14 -4.91 9.85
CA THR A 31 -14.30 -5.20 8.68
C THR A 31 -12.82 -5.16 9.02
N GLN A 32 -12.38 -4.24 9.90
CA GLN A 32 -11.01 -4.17 10.41
C GLN A 32 -10.59 -5.43 11.20
N ARG A 33 -11.53 -6.11 11.86
CA ARG A 33 -11.24 -7.32 12.66
C ARG A 33 -10.62 -8.47 11.85
N HIS A 34 -10.89 -8.56 10.55
CA HIS A 34 -10.33 -9.64 9.73
C HIS A 34 -8.80 -9.55 9.61
N VAL A 35 -8.24 -8.34 9.52
CA VAL A 35 -6.78 -8.17 9.46
C VAL A 35 -6.12 -8.54 10.79
N GLY A 36 -6.75 -8.13 11.90
CA GLY A 36 -6.29 -8.46 13.25
C GLY A 36 -6.35 -9.96 13.56
N SER A 37 -7.35 -10.69 13.05
CA SER A 37 -7.45 -12.14 13.26
C SER A 37 -6.43 -12.95 12.46
N ILE A 38 -6.05 -12.51 11.26
CA ILE A 38 -5.00 -13.16 10.46
C ILE A 38 -3.66 -13.03 11.19
N LEU A 39 -3.36 -11.84 11.72
CA LEU A 39 -2.13 -11.59 12.50
C LEU A 39 -2.14 -12.25 13.89
N ALA A 40 -3.32 -12.41 14.52
CA ALA A 40 -3.46 -12.99 15.85
C ALA A 40 -3.46 -14.54 15.87
N GLN A 41 -3.64 -15.19 14.72
CA GLN A 41 -3.59 -16.66 14.60
C GLN A 41 -2.16 -17.22 14.49
N GLY A 42 -1.14 -16.35 14.47
CA GLY A 42 0.25 -16.75 14.26
C GLY A 42 0.56 -17.15 12.82
N GLU A 43 -0.37 -16.92 11.88
CA GLU A 43 -0.14 -17.15 10.46
C GLU A 43 0.66 -16.01 9.85
N ARG A 44 1.68 -16.39 9.07
CA ARG A 44 2.54 -15.45 8.36
C ARG A 44 1.74 -14.75 7.26
N THR A 45 1.71 -13.42 7.29
CA THR A 45 1.02 -12.59 6.30
C THR A 45 2.04 -11.92 5.39
N ASN A 46 1.86 -12.04 4.08
CA ASN A 46 2.72 -11.38 3.11
C ASN A 46 2.01 -10.16 2.50
N LEU A 47 2.74 -9.06 2.41
CA LEU A 47 2.33 -7.79 1.83
C LEU A 47 3.34 -7.42 0.74
N LEU A 48 2.88 -7.21 -0.49
CA LEU A 48 3.72 -6.64 -1.54
C LEU A 48 3.70 -5.12 -1.46
N LEU A 49 4.86 -4.50 -1.33
CA LEU A 49 5.07 -3.06 -1.42
C LEU A 49 5.52 -2.73 -2.85
N ILE A 50 4.83 -1.78 -3.48
CA ILE A 50 5.09 -1.33 -4.84
C ILE A 50 5.31 0.19 -4.82
N GLY A 51 6.52 0.62 -5.12
CA GLY A 51 6.85 2.02 -5.38
C GLY A 51 6.68 2.34 -6.86
N HIS A 52 6.10 3.49 -7.18
CA HIS A 52 6.02 4.00 -8.55
C HIS A 52 6.20 5.51 -8.63
N ASP A 53 6.54 5.99 -9.83
CA ASP A 53 6.74 7.42 -10.13
C ASP A 53 5.45 8.15 -10.53
N GLY A 54 4.32 7.44 -10.60
CA GLY A 54 3.03 7.99 -11.04
C GLY A 54 2.88 8.13 -12.56
N ALA A 55 3.97 8.01 -13.32
CA ALA A 55 3.99 7.92 -14.78
C ALA A 55 3.70 6.49 -15.29
N GLY A 56 3.57 5.54 -14.36
CA GLY A 56 3.09 4.18 -14.62
C GLY A 56 4.14 3.09 -14.46
N GLY A 57 5.41 3.45 -14.17
CA GLY A 57 6.48 2.50 -13.93
C GLY A 57 6.64 2.12 -12.46
N ALA A 58 6.71 0.82 -12.15
CA ALA A 58 7.19 0.42 -10.83
C ALA A 58 8.70 0.63 -10.75
N ASN A 59 9.15 1.41 -9.75
CA ASN A 59 10.55 1.69 -9.48
C ASN A 59 11.11 0.90 -8.28
N ALA A 60 10.23 0.31 -7.47
CA ALA A 60 10.60 -0.55 -6.36
C ALA A 60 9.54 -1.63 -6.14
N LEU A 61 9.98 -2.86 -5.88
CA LEU A 61 9.14 -3.98 -5.46
C LEU A 61 9.79 -4.62 -4.23
N ALA A 62 9.00 -4.84 -3.19
CA ALA A 62 9.48 -5.53 -2.00
C ALA A 62 8.37 -6.35 -1.34
N LEU A 63 8.69 -7.58 -0.98
CA LEU A 63 7.80 -8.42 -0.16
C LEU A 63 8.12 -8.19 1.31
N LEU A 64 7.11 -7.78 2.06
CA LEU A 64 7.13 -7.73 3.51
C LEU A 64 6.35 -8.92 4.06
N SER A 65 7.02 -9.80 4.79
CA SER A 65 6.41 -10.97 5.40
C SER A 65 6.43 -10.84 6.92
N LEU A 66 5.25 -10.82 7.52
CA LEU A 66 5.03 -10.50 8.92
C LEU A 66 4.48 -11.70 9.66
N SER A 67 5.05 -12.00 10.82
CA SER A 67 4.45 -12.90 11.82
C SER A 67 4.40 -12.21 13.18
N SER A 68 3.86 -12.88 14.20
CA SER A 68 3.86 -12.36 15.57
C SER A 68 5.27 -12.28 16.17
N ASP A 69 6.20 -13.10 15.69
CA ASP A 69 7.53 -13.28 16.27
C ASP A 69 8.65 -12.65 15.42
N ASP A 70 8.43 -12.48 14.12
CA ASP A 70 9.45 -12.00 13.19
C ASP A 70 8.91 -11.19 11.99
N LEU A 71 9.84 -10.56 11.30
CA LEU A 71 9.61 -9.79 10.08
C LEU A 71 10.70 -10.12 9.07
N VAL A 72 10.31 -10.44 7.85
CA VAL A 72 11.22 -10.67 6.73
C VAL A 72 10.92 -9.65 5.64
N PHE A 73 11.95 -8.94 5.20
CA PHE A 73 11.89 -8.00 4.09
C PHE A 73 12.73 -8.53 2.93
N LEU A 74 12.11 -8.72 1.77
CA LEU A 74 12.75 -9.20 0.56
C LEU A 74 12.54 -8.20 -0.57
N SER A 75 13.62 -7.55 -1.01
CA SER A 75 13.56 -6.74 -2.22
C SER A 75 13.51 -7.63 -3.46
N VAL A 76 12.55 -7.36 -4.34
CA VAL A 76 12.43 -8.02 -5.64
C VAL A 76 12.97 -7.05 -6.69
N PRO A 77 14.04 -7.39 -7.41
CA PRO A 77 14.56 -6.52 -8.45
C PRO A 77 13.50 -6.31 -9.55
N ILE A 78 13.31 -5.05 -9.96
CA ILE A 78 12.31 -4.66 -10.96
C ILE A 78 12.52 -5.32 -12.34
N ASP A 79 13.77 -5.72 -12.63
CA ASP A 79 14.18 -6.35 -13.89
C ASP A 79 14.04 -7.89 -13.87
N VAL A 80 13.61 -8.49 -12.76
CA VAL A 80 13.36 -9.94 -12.72
C VAL A 80 12.32 -10.28 -13.79
N ARG A 81 12.66 -11.25 -14.65
CA ARG A 81 11.74 -11.73 -15.67
C ARG A 81 10.75 -12.70 -15.06
N VAL A 82 9.49 -12.32 -15.12
CA VAL A 82 8.36 -13.05 -14.58
C VAL A 82 7.40 -13.45 -15.69
N LYS A 83 6.62 -14.49 -15.43
CA LYS A 83 5.53 -14.87 -16.32
C LYS A 83 4.35 -13.94 -16.05
N GLY A 84 4.09 -13.04 -16.99
CA GLY A 84 2.95 -12.12 -16.90
C GLY A 84 1.60 -12.84 -17.05
N PRO A 85 0.49 -12.12 -16.85
CA PRO A 85 -0.86 -12.68 -16.92
C PRO A 85 -1.18 -13.35 -18.27
N GLU A 86 -0.61 -12.84 -19.36
CA GLU A 86 -0.78 -13.38 -20.72
C GLU A 86 0.17 -14.54 -21.05
N GLY A 87 0.98 -14.97 -20.07
CA GLY A 87 1.90 -16.10 -20.21
C GLY A 87 3.26 -15.77 -20.82
N GLY A 88 3.46 -14.53 -21.31
CA GLY A 88 4.74 -14.02 -21.78
C GLY A 88 5.73 -13.71 -20.65
N LEU A 89 7.03 -13.74 -20.95
CA LEU A 89 8.13 -13.38 -20.02
C LEU A 89 8.47 -11.89 -20.15
N ALA A 90 8.11 -11.10 -19.14
CA ALA A 90 8.36 -9.66 -19.08
C ALA A 90 9.09 -9.29 -17.77
N PRO A 91 9.80 -8.15 -17.72
CA PRO A 91 10.27 -7.58 -16.45
C PRO A 91 9.11 -7.37 -15.48
N ALA A 92 9.34 -7.56 -14.19
CA ALA A 92 8.32 -7.34 -13.16
C ALA A 92 7.77 -5.91 -13.16
N SER A 93 8.61 -4.91 -13.46
CA SER A 93 8.18 -3.52 -13.65
C SER A 93 7.15 -3.35 -14.77
N ALA A 94 7.34 -4.04 -15.90
CA ALA A 94 6.43 -3.97 -17.03
C ALA A 94 5.06 -4.58 -16.68
N VAL A 95 5.03 -5.64 -15.87
CA VAL A 95 3.75 -6.23 -15.40
C VAL A 95 2.92 -5.21 -14.62
N PHE A 96 3.56 -4.39 -13.79
CA PHE A 96 2.87 -3.31 -13.09
C PHE A 96 2.33 -2.24 -14.04
N SER A 97 3.15 -1.81 -14.99
CA SER A 97 2.77 -0.80 -15.97
C SER A 97 1.62 -1.24 -16.88
N GLU A 98 1.61 -2.50 -17.28
CA GLU A 98 0.63 -3.05 -18.22
C GLU A 98 -0.64 -3.56 -17.53
N PHE A 99 -0.51 -4.19 -16.36
CA PHE A 99 -1.60 -4.93 -15.71
C PHE A 99 -1.92 -4.46 -14.28
N GLY A 100 -1.19 -3.48 -13.76
CA GLY A 100 -1.42 -2.85 -12.46
C GLY A 100 -0.97 -3.66 -11.24
N ALA A 101 -1.23 -3.09 -10.07
CA ALA A 101 -0.75 -3.60 -8.78
C ALA A 101 -1.25 -5.02 -8.43
N SER A 102 -2.53 -5.31 -8.68
CA SER A 102 -3.13 -6.61 -8.38
C SER A 102 -2.49 -7.75 -9.18
N SER A 103 -2.31 -7.53 -10.49
CA SER A 103 -1.65 -8.49 -11.38
C SER A 103 -0.19 -8.68 -11.00
N THR A 104 0.49 -7.58 -10.64
CA THR A 104 1.87 -7.63 -10.14
C THR A 104 1.98 -8.47 -8.88
N ALA A 105 1.09 -8.26 -7.90
CA ALA A 105 1.05 -9.03 -6.67
C ALA A 105 0.90 -10.53 -6.93
N ARG A 106 -0.02 -10.90 -7.84
CA ARG A 106 -0.21 -12.29 -8.24
C ARG A 106 1.02 -12.87 -8.93
N THR A 107 1.62 -12.13 -9.85
CA THR A 107 2.81 -12.57 -10.57
C THR A 107 4.02 -12.75 -9.64
N ILE A 108 4.21 -11.88 -8.66
CA ILE A 108 5.26 -12.03 -7.65
C ILE A 108 4.96 -13.18 -6.68
N ALA A 109 3.70 -13.37 -6.29
CA ALA A 109 3.24 -14.53 -5.52
C ALA A 109 3.60 -15.85 -6.23
N ASP A 110 3.27 -15.94 -7.52
CA ASP A 110 3.56 -17.10 -8.36
C ASP A 110 5.08 -17.32 -8.55
N LEU A 111 5.87 -16.25 -8.68
CA LEU A 111 7.33 -16.32 -8.78
C LEU A 111 7.96 -16.90 -7.50
N LEU A 112 7.50 -16.43 -6.35
CA LEU A 112 8.09 -16.78 -5.05
C LEU A 112 7.47 -18.03 -4.42
N GLY A 113 6.35 -18.51 -4.95
CA GLY A 113 5.62 -19.66 -4.41
C GLY A 113 5.00 -19.38 -3.04
N VAL A 114 4.63 -18.13 -2.77
CA VAL A 114 4.00 -17.69 -1.51
C VAL A 114 2.69 -16.99 -1.79
N ASP A 115 1.74 -17.07 -0.86
CA ASP A 115 0.50 -16.29 -0.98
C ASP A 115 0.75 -14.83 -0.64
N VAL A 116 0.19 -13.89 -1.42
CA VAL A 116 0.33 -12.45 -1.21
C VAL A 116 -1.08 -11.83 -1.15
N PRO A 117 -1.76 -11.93 0.00
CA PRO A 117 -3.14 -11.49 0.15
C PRO A 117 -3.31 -9.97 0.08
N PHE A 118 -2.23 -9.21 0.34
CA PHE A 118 -2.27 -7.76 0.38
C PHE A 118 -1.18 -7.14 -0.50
N PHE A 119 -1.49 -5.98 -1.08
CA PHE A 119 -0.50 -5.14 -1.73
C PHE A 119 -0.74 -3.67 -1.38
N LEU A 120 0.34 -2.89 -1.33
CA LEU A 120 0.33 -1.45 -1.16
C LEU A 120 1.09 -0.81 -2.33
N SER A 121 0.42 0.08 -3.06
CA SER A 121 1.00 0.87 -4.14
C SER A 121 1.19 2.30 -3.64
N VAL A 122 2.40 2.82 -3.71
CA VAL A 122 2.77 4.15 -3.20
C VAL A 122 3.48 4.91 -4.29
N ASP A 123 2.98 6.10 -4.62
CA ASP A 123 3.70 7.03 -5.45
C ASP A 123 4.76 7.79 -4.64
N GLN A 124 5.80 8.26 -5.33
CA GLN A 124 6.90 8.99 -4.70
C GLN A 124 6.45 10.25 -3.92
N GLY A 125 5.38 10.92 -4.36
CA GLY A 125 4.83 12.09 -3.68
C GLY A 125 4.26 11.71 -2.32
N LEU A 126 3.38 10.69 -2.30
CA LEU A 126 2.80 10.17 -1.06
C LEU A 126 3.87 9.68 -0.07
N LEU A 127 4.93 9.03 -0.56
CA LEU A 127 6.04 8.59 0.28
C LEU A 127 6.77 9.79 0.93
N SER A 128 7.02 10.85 0.17
CA SER A 128 7.68 12.07 0.66
C SER A 128 6.84 12.74 1.75
N ASP A 129 5.52 12.87 1.53
CA ASP A 129 4.58 13.42 2.49
C ASP A 129 4.57 12.64 3.81
N TRP A 130 4.66 11.30 3.75
CA TRP A 130 4.75 10.46 4.95
C TRP A 130 6.06 10.66 5.71
N ILE A 131 7.18 10.72 5.00
CA ILE A 131 8.50 10.96 5.63
C ILE A 131 8.48 12.30 6.38
N ASP A 132 7.97 13.35 5.74
CA ASP A 132 7.87 14.68 6.35
C ASP A 132 6.91 14.69 7.54
N LEU A 133 5.78 13.99 7.45
CA LEU A 133 4.82 13.85 8.54
C LEU A 133 5.44 13.17 9.78
N PHE A 134 6.34 12.20 9.58
CA PHE A 134 7.06 11.55 10.67
C PHE A 134 8.26 12.36 11.20
N GLY A 135 8.50 13.55 10.67
CA GLY A 135 9.62 14.41 11.07
C GLY A 135 10.95 14.03 10.41
N GLY A 136 10.90 13.33 9.28
CA GLY A 136 12.06 12.83 8.55
C GLY A 136 12.55 11.47 9.05
N VAL A 137 13.49 10.88 8.29
CA VAL A 137 14.17 9.63 8.65
C VAL A 137 15.67 9.88 8.72
N THR A 138 16.31 9.43 9.80
CA THR A 138 17.78 9.49 9.91
C THR A 138 18.37 8.25 9.24
N VAL A 139 19.17 8.46 8.19
CA VAL A 139 19.91 7.39 7.50
C VAL A 139 21.39 7.53 7.81
N THR A 140 22.02 6.44 8.24
CA THR A 140 23.47 6.39 8.43
C THR A 140 24.11 5.86 7.15
N LEU A 141 25.04 6.62 6.59
CA LEU A 141 25.78 6.25 5.40
C LEU A 141 27.19 5.85 5.81
N GLU A 142 27.69 4.74 5.25
CA GLU A 142 29.06 4.27 5.49
C GLU A 142 30.08 5.18 4.79
N ASP A 143 29.70 5.69 3.63
CA ASP A 143 30.49 6.61 2.80
C ASP A 143 29.87 8.01 2.75
N ALA A 144 30.63 8.97 2.22
CA ALA A 144 30.13 10.32 1.99
C ALA A 144 28.89 10.30 1.09
N ALA A 145 27.84 11.00 1.51
CA ALA A 145 26.65 11.24 0.71
C ALA A 145 27.02 12.09 -0.50
N ILE A 146 27.25 11.47 -1.66
CA ILE A 146 27.43 12.20 -2.91
C ILE A 146 26.09 12.18 -3.63
N TYR A 147 25.37 13.30 -3.59
CA TYR A 147 24.17 13.44 -4.40
C TYR A 147 24.60 13.77 -5.83
N THR A 148 24.26 12.88 -6.76
CA THR A 148 24.46 13.11 -8.20
C THR A 148 23.09 13.21 -8.85
N ASP A 149 22.70 14.42 -9.22
CA ASP A 149 21.47 14.65 -9.95
C ASP A 149 21.73 14.58 -11.45
N ALA A 150 21.29 13.50 -12.09
CA ALA A 150 21.39 13.35 -13.53
C ALA A 150 20.27 14.08 -14.30
N SER A 151 19.27 14.64 -13.60
CA SER A 151 18.18 15.40 -14.22
C SER A 151 18.56 16.85 -14.57
N VAL A 152 19.73 17.31 -14.10
CA VAL A 152 20.28 18.65 -14.36
C VAL A 152 21.59 18.51 -15.14
N ASP A 153 21.79 19.34 -16.17
CA ASP A 153 23.02 19.39 -16.98
C ASP A 153 23.77 20.72 -16.77
N PRO A 154 25.03 20.73 -16.32
CA PRO A 154 25.83 19.56 -15.91
C PRO A 154 25.31 18.93 -14.62
N PRO A 155 25.60 17.63 -14.37
CA PRO A 155 25.16 16.93 -13.17
C PRO A 155 25.60 17.67 -11.91
N LEU A 156 24.63 18.05 -11.08
CA LEU A 156 24.92 18.66 -9.78
C LEU A 156 25.55 17.59 -8.89
N ARG A 157 26.74 17.90 -8.37
CA ARG A 157 27.44 17.12 -7.33
C ARG A 157 27.46 17.96 -6.06
N VAL A 158 26.77 17.49 -5.04
CA VAL A 158 26.72 18.08 -3.69
C VAL A 158 26.96 17.01 -2.64
#